data_AF-A0A7S1M778-F1
#
_entry.id   AF-A0A7S1M778-F1
#
_cell.length_a   1.000
_cell.length_b   1.000
_cell.length_c   1.000
_cell.angle_alpha   90.00
_cell.angle_beta   90.00
_cell.angle_gamma   90.00
#
_symmetry.space_group_name_H-M   'P 1'
#
loop_
_entity.id
_entity.type
_entity.pdbx_description
1 polymer ?
#
loop_
_entity_poly.entity_id
_entity_poly.type
_entity_poly.pdbx_seq_one_letter_code
_entity_poly.pdbx_strand_id
1 'polypeptide(L)'
;VPCPGCRHQCARGDLRAHITLNCRAPSWRCPECGQLFRDADAFANHGVPTCVQRLVACQLCNRSVSAAGLAAHLLECAPAQLAAQRARLSTSGTTRQRPV
;
A
#
# COMPACT_ATOMS: atom_id res chain seq x y z
N VAL A 1 2.75 12.93 17.43
CA VAL A 1 3.03 12.62 16.01
C VAL A 1 3.41 11.15 15.90
N PRO A 2 2.68 10.36 15.11
CA PRO A 2 3.03 8.97 14.84
C PRO A 2 4.34 8.91 14.06
N CYS A 3 5.28 8.07 14.51
CA CYS A 3 6.54 7.85 13.81
C CYS A 3 6.30 7.11 12.48
N PRO A 4 6.83 7.59 11.33
CA PRO A 4 6.61 6.94 10.04
C PRO A 4 7.29 5.57 9.93
N GLY A 5 8.39 5.36 10.66
CA GLY A 5 9.07 4.08 10.74
C GLY A 5 8.26 3.10 11.56
N CYS A 6 8.09 3.36 12.86
CA CYS A 6 7.62 2.35 13.79
C CYS A 6 6.20 2.56 14.35
N ARG A 7 5.46 3.56 13.83
CA ARG A 7 4.10 3.99 14.23
C ARG A 7 3.91 4.31 15.72
N HIS A 8 4.99 4.40 16.50
CA HIS A 8 4.92 4.84 17.89
C HIS A 8 4.54 6.32 17.98
N GLN A 9 3.74 6.68 18.98
CA GLN A 9 3.34 8.06 19.19
C GLN A 9 4.47 8.81 19.92
N CYS A 10 5.03 9.83 19.30
CA CYS A 10 6.06 10.70 19.89
C CYS A 10 5.56 12.14 20.02
N ALA A 11 6.18 12.93 20.90
CA ALA A 11 5.97 14.38 20.89
C ALA A 11 6.58 15.01 19.62
N ARG A 12 6.09 16.20 19.21
CA ARG A 12 6.57 16.87 17.99
C ARG A 12 8.07 17.21 18.03
N GLY A 13 8.60 17.59 19.20
CA GLY A 13 10.03 17.91 19.37
C GLY A 13 10.93 16.69 19.35
N ASP A 14 10.45 15.56 19.86
CA ASP A 14 11.26 14.36 20.07
C ASP A 14 11.25 13.39 18.89
N LEU A 15 10.40 13.63 17.88
CA LEU A 15 10.26 12.72 16.74
C LEU A 15 11.61 12.46 16.04
N ARG A 16 12.45 13.48 15.90
CA ARG A 16 13.75 13.35 15.22
C ARG A 16 14.76 12.56 16.06
N ALA A 17 14.81 12.81 17.37
CA ALA A 17 15.65 12.05 18.30
C ALA A 17 15.16 10.60 18.44
N HIS A 18 13.84 10.40 18.50
CA HIS A 18 13.21 9.09 18.43
C HIS A 18 13.64 8.35 17.17
N ILE A 19 13.52 8.95 15.98
CA ILE A 19 13.92 8.32 14.72
C ILE A 19 15.40 7.90 14.74
N THR A 20 16.26 8.74 15.29
CA THR A 20 17.72 8.55 15.24
C THR A 20 18.22 7.53 16.26
N LEU A 21 17.66 7.51 17.47
CA LEU A 21 18.22 6.76 18.60
C LEU A 21 17.36 5.56 19.01
N ASN A 22 16.04 5.63 18.79
CA ASN A 22 15.08 4.67 19.35
C ASN A 22 14.27 3.93 18.28
N CYS A 23 14.12 4.51 17.09
CA CYS A 23 13.39 3.93 15.99
C CYS A 23 14.30 2.94 15.27
N ARG A 24 14.33 1.71 15.77
CA ARG A 24 14.73 0.57 14.94
C ARG A 24 13.76 0.54 13.76
N ALA A 25 14.25 0.87 12.56
CA ALA A 25 13.44 0.85 11.37
C ALA A 25 12.82 -0.55 11.23
N PRO A 26 11.49 -0.69 11.18
CA PRO A 26 10.89 -2.00 10.98
C PRO A 26 11.29 -2.50 9.60
N SER A 27 12.04 -3.60 9.59
CA SER A 27 12.58 -4.21 8.38
C SER A 27 11.55 -5.10 7.69
N TRP A 28 10.49 -5.47 8.40
CA TRP A 28 9.59 -6.53 7.98
C TRP A 28 8.20 -5.97 7.69
N ARG A 29 7.85 -5.87 6.42
CA ARG A 29 6.53 -5.42 5.96
C ARG A 29 5.71 -6.62 5.53
N CYS A 30 4.50 -6.74 6.08
CA CYS A 30 3.55 -7.74 5.58
C CYS A 30 3.07 -7.36 4.17
N PRO A 31 3.25 -8.23 3.16
CA PRO A 31 2.80 -7.95 1.80
C PRO A 31 1.27 -7.91 1.69
N GLU A 32 0.56 -8.63 2.57
CA GLU A 32 -0.89 -8.71 2.53
C GLU A 32 -1.56 -7.49 3.17
N CYS A 33 -1.19 -7.12 4.40
CA CYS A 33 -1.84 -6.00 5.11
C CYS A 33 -1.02 -4.71 5.19
N GLY A 34 0.24 -4.73 4.77
CA GLY A 34 1.13 -3.56 4.81
C GLY A 34 1.57 -3.13 6.21
N GLN A 35 1.26 -3.91 7.26
CA GLN A 35 1.78 -3.69 8.61
C GLN A 35 3.31 -3.80 8.64
N LEU A 36 3.93 -2.98 9.48
CA LEU A 36 5.37 -2.88 9.67
C LEU A 36 5.72 -3.47 11.03
N PHE A 37 6.65 -4.42 11.04
CA PHE A 37 7.10 -5.13 12.24
C PHE A 37 8.57 -4.81 12.51
N ARG A 38 8.87 -4.59 13.79
CA ARG A 38 10.20 -4.15 14.25
C ARG A 38 11.23 -5.28 14.18
N ASP A 39 10.80 -6.52 14.34
CA ASP A 39 11.65 -7.69 14.50
C ASP A 39 11.07 -8.89 13.74
N ALA A 40 11.93 -9.83 13.34
CA ALA A 40 11.57 -10.97 12.52
C ALA A 40 10.59 -11.92 13.23
N ASP A 41 10.73 -12.14 14.54
CA ASP A 41 9.82 -12.97 15.32
C ASP A 41 8.40 -12.42 15.37
N ALA A 42 8.25 -11.10 15.51
CA ALA A 42 6.94 -10.45 15.48
C ALA A 42 6.29 -10.55 14.09
N PHE A 43 7.10 -10.51 13.02
CA PHE A 43 6.62 -10.74 11.66
C PHE A 43 6.27 -12.21 11.39
N ALA A 44 7.07 -13.15 11.88
CA ALA A 44 6.82 -14.58 11.75
C ALA A 44 5.55 -14.98 12.49
N ASN A 45 5.36 -14.47 13.72
CA ASN A 45 4.17 -14.72 14.52
C ASN A 45 2.93 -13.95 14.03
N HIS A 46 3.12 -12.86 13.28
CA HIS A 46 2.01 -12.19 12.58
C HIS A 46 1.35 -13.10 11.56
N GLY A 47 2.16 -13.88 10.81
CA GLY A 47 1.73 -14.94 9.90
C GLY A 47 0.68 -14.53 8.86
N VAL A 48 1.00 -14.66 7.57
CA VAL A 48 0.01 -14.65 6.45
C VAL A 48 -1.32 -15.37 6.83
N PRO A 49 -1.32 -16.58 7.44
CA PRO A 49 -2.58 -17.25 7.81
C PRO A 49 -3.34 -16.65 9.00
N THR A 50 -2.69 -15.89 9.90
CA THR A 50 -3.32 -15.22 11.06
C THR A 50 -3.68 -13.77 10.74
N CYS A 51 -3.43 -13.31 9.51
CA CYS A 51 -3.79 -11.98 9.05
C CYS A 51 -5.32 -11.83 8.94
N VAL A 52 -5.97 -11.43 10.03
CA VAL A 52 -7.43 -11.21 10.13
C VAL A 52 -7.91 -10.12 9.14
N GLN A 53 -7.00 -9.23 8.75
CA GLN A 53 -7.20 -8.25 7.68
C GLN A 53 -6.92 -8.91 6.31
N ARG A 54 -7.73 -9.90 5.93
CA ARG A 54 -7.66 -10.52 4.60
C ARG A 54 -7.92 -9.42 3.56
N LEU A 55 -6.85 -8.85 3.01
CA LEU A 55 -6.97 -7.89 1.92
C LEU A 55 -7.17 -8.67 0.63
N VAL A 56 -8.07 -8.20 -0.22
CA VAL A 56 -8.34 -8.74 -1.55
C VAL A 56 -7.86 -7.72 -2.57
N ALA A 57 -7.20 -8.20 -3.62
CA ALA A 57 -6.80 -7.36 -4.73
C ALA A 57 -8.02 -6.97 -5.56
N CYS A 58 -8.22 -5.67 -5.78
CA CYS A 58 -9.21 -5.20 -6.74
C CYS A 58 -8.78 -5.56 -8.17
N GLN A 59 -9.61 -6.27 -8.93
CA GLN A 59 -9.28 -6.68 -10.31
C GLN A 59 -9.20 -5.51 -11.31
N LEU A 60 -9.73 -4.33 -10.94
CA LEU A 60 -9.74 -3.14 -11.82
C LEU A 60 -8.49 -2.28 -11.68
N CYS A 61 -7.95 -2.15 -10.46
CA CYS A 61 -6.80 -1.28 -10.19
C CYS A 61 -5.62 -1.98 -9.48
N ASN A 62 -5.76 -3.28 -9.21
CA ASN A 62 -4.79 -4.14 -8.53
C ASN A 62 -4.37 -3.66 -7.13
N ARG A 63 -5.19 -2.81 -6.49
CA ARG A 63 -4.93 -2.31 -5.13
C ARG A 63 -5.48 -3.30 -4.10
N SER A 64 -4.69 -3.61 -3.08
CA SER A 64 -5.11 -4.42 -1.94
C SER A 64 -6.04 -3.61 -1.03
N VAL A 65 -7.26 -4.09 -0.84
CA VAL A 65 -8.29 -3.46 0.00
C VAL A 65 -8.87 -4.50 0.95
N SER A 66 -9.38 -4.08 2.10
CA SER A 66 -10.01 -5.02 3.03
C SER A 66 -11.21 -5.69 2.37
N ALA A 67 -11.44 -6.98 2.65
CA ALA A 67 -12.59 -7.70 2.12
C ALA A 67 -13.93 -6.99 2.42
N ALA A 68 -14.06 -6.40 3.61
CA ALA A 68 -15.22 -5.60 3.98
C ALA A 68 -15.33 -4.26 3.22
N GLY A 69 -14.21 -3.65 2.85
CA GLY A 69 -14.17 -2.37 2.14
C GLY A 69 -14.17 -2.48 0.61
N LEU A 70 -14.10 -3.70 0.06
CA LEU A 70 -14.01 -3.91 -1.39
C LEU A 70 -15.24 -3.38 -2.13
N ALA A 71 -16.44 -3.55 -1.59
CA ALA A 71 -17.67 -3.07 -2.21
C ALA A 71 -17.68 -1.54 -2.37
N ALA A 72 -17.34 -0.81 -1.31
CA ALA A 72 -17.22 0.64 -1.35
C ALA A 72 -16.12 1.10 -2.31
N HIS A 73 -14.96 0.42 -2.29
CA HIS A 73 -13.87 0.69 -3.21
C HIS A 73 -14.28 0.52 -4.68
N LEU A 74 -15.07 -0.49 -5.03
CA LEU A 74 -15.49 -0.74 -6.42
C LEU A 74 -16.41 0.37 -6.95
N LEU A 75 -17.25 0.97 -6.10
CA LEU A 75 -18.13 2.08 -6.48
C LEU A 75 -17.32 3.30 -6.99
N GLU A 76 -16.17 3.57 -6.38
CA GLU A 76 -15.29 4.68 -6.77
C GLU A 76 -14.26 4.26 -7.82
N CYS A 77 -13.74 3.04 -7.72
CA CYS A 77 -12.66 2.55 -8.59
C CYS A 77 -13.13 2.32 -10.02
N ALA A 78 -14.33 1.77 -10.24
CA ALA A 78 -14.83 1.49 -11.58
C ALA A 78 -14.94 2.74 -12.48
N PRO A 79 -15.61 3.83 -12.07
CA PRO A 79 -15.68 5.04 -12.88
C PRO A 79 -14.32 5.71 -13.08
N ALA A 80 -13.44 5.70 -12.07
CA ALA A 80 -12.09 6.27 -12.18
C ALA A 80 -11.21 5.52 -13.19
N GLN A 81 -11.28 4.18 -13.21
CA GLN A 81 -10.53 3.37 -14.20
C GLN A 81 -11.11 3.51 -15.61
N LEU A 82 -12.44 3.61 -15.77
CA LEU A 82 -13.08 3.86 -17.07
C LEU A 82 -12.70 5.24 -17.65
N ALA A 83 -12.66 6.28 -16.81
CA ALA A 83 -12.18 7.60 -17.21
C ALA A 83 -10.71 7.54 -17.65
N ALA A 84 -9.86 6.83 -16.90
CA ALA A 84 -8.44 6.65 -17.23
C ALA A 84 -8.22 5.84 -18.53
N GLN A 85 -9.03 4.80 -18.78
CA GLN A 85 -8.96 4.02 -20.01
C GLN A 85 -9.39 4.83 -21.24
N ARG A 86 -10.46 5.64 -21.12
CA ARG A 86 -10.90 6.54 -22.19
C ARG A 86 -9.82 7.57 -22.55
N ALA A 87 -9.15 8.14 -21.55
CA ALA A 87 -8.03 9.05 -21.78
C ALA A 87 -6.84 8.39 -22.51
N ARG A 88 -6.58 7.09 -22.27
CA ARG A 88 -5.52 6.32 -22.95
C ARG A 88 -5.88 5.93 -24.38
N LEU A 89 -7.16 5.68 -24.67
CA LEU A 89 -7.62 5.39 -26.04
C LEU A 89 -7.55 6.63 -26.95
N SER A 90 -7.55 7.83 -26.37
CA SER A 90 -7.31 9.09 -27.10
C SER A 90 -5.85 9.34 -27.48
N THR A 91 -4.88 8.54 -27.00
CA THR A 91 -3.45 8.70 -27.32
C THR A 91 -2.88 7.61 -28.23
N SER A 92 -3.69 6.64 -28.66
CA SER A 92 -3.30 5.58 -29.61
C SER A 92 -3.75 5.91 -31.03
N GLY A 93 -3.35 7.09 -31.53
CA GLY A 93 -3.44 7.46 -32.93
C GLY A 93 -2.08 7.95 -33.41
N THR A 94 -1.43 7.15 -34.29
CA THR A 94 -0.15 7.43 -35.00
C THR A 94 1.10 7.41 -34.11
N THR A 95 2.07 6.51 -34.30
CA THR A 95 2.92 6.47 -35.49
C THR A 95 3.67 5.13 -35.54
N ARG A 96 3.50 4.37 -36.64
CA ARG A 96 4.49 3.37 -37.06
C ARG A 96 5.71 4.14 -37.59
N GLN A 97 6.88 3.97 -36.97
CA GLN A 97 8.15 4.30 -37.60
C GLN A 97 8.98 3.02 -37.75
N ARG A 98 9.30 2.70 -39.00
CA ARG A 98 10.28 1.67 -39.40
C ARG A 98 11.68 2.18 -39.05
N PRO A 99 12.59 1.36 -38.49
CA PRO A 99 13.98 1.73 -38.42
C PRO A 99 14.64 1.63 -39.79
N VAL A 100 15.60 2.53 -40.04
CA VAL A 100 16.57 2.50 -41.15
C VAL A 100 17.58 1.37 -40.91
#